data_AF-A0A5C6MDV6-F1
#
_entry.id   AF-A0A5C6MDV6-F1
#
_cell.length_a   1.000
_cell.length_b   1.000
_cell.length_c   1.000
_cell.angle_alpha   90.00
_cell.angle_beta   90.00
_cell.angle_gamma   90.00
#
_symmetry.space_group_name_H-M   'P 1'
#
loop_
_entity.id
_entity.type
_entity.pdbx_description
1 polymer ?
#
loop_
_entity_poly.entity_id
_entity_poly.type
_entity_poly.pdbx_seq_one_letter_code
_entity_poly.pdbx_strand_id
1 'polypeptide(L)'
;MGQLGFLINSRGRGGGVALARPSSEISVGDVIRQMESNFDFVECFSESTNTCPITKVCGLKSALLQARGAFLAALDSVTLADVTVNRRALAQLLSN
;
A
#
# COMPACT_ATOMS: atom_id res chain seq x y z
N MET A 1 9.88 -5.40 -2.16
CA MET A 1 9.56 -4.73 -3.45
C MET A 1 10.16 -5.43 -4.67
N GLY A 2 11.47 -5.70 -4.72
CA GLY A 2 12.06 -6.46 -5.84
C GLY A 2 11.56 -7.91 -5.93
N GLN A 3 11.49 -8.61 -4.79
CA GLN A 3 10.89 -9.95 -4.69
C GLN A 3 9.37 -9.96 -4.93
N LEU A 4 8.71 -8.80 -4.82
CA LEU A 4 7.28 -8.63 -5.06
C LEU A 4 6.97 -8.29 -6.53
N GLY A 5 7.98 -8.26 -7.39
CA GLY A 5 7.78 -7.98 -8.82
C GLY A 5 7.40 -6.53 -9.16
N PHE A 6 7.55 -5.59 -8.22
CA PHE A 6 7.31 -4.17 -8.50
C PHE A 6 8.56 -3.46 -9.03
N LEU A 7 9.75 -3.90 -8.59
CA LEU A 7 11.02 -3.26 -8.90
C LEU A 7 12.03 -4.27 -9.45
N ILE A 8 12.88 -3.82 -10.36
CA ILE A 8 14.09 -4.51 -10.80
C ILE A 8 15.32 -3.72 -10.36
N ASN A 9 16.34 -4.43 -9.93
CA ASN A 9 17.60 -3.85 -9.49
C ASN A 9 18.71 -4.24 -10.47
N SER A 10 19.48 -3.26 -10.95
CA SER A 10 20.68 -3.51 -11.75
C SER A 10 21.94 -3.28 -10.90
N ARG A 11 22.94 -4.16 -11.03
CA ARG A 11 24.25 -4.05 -10.36
C ARG A 11 25.30 -3.48 -11.31
N GLY A 12 26.32 -2.80 -10.76
CA GLY A 12 27.46 -2.28 -11.52
C GLY A 12 27.54 -0.74 -11.52
N ARG A 13 28.56 -0.20 -12.22
CA ARG A 13 28.73 1.25 -12.38
C ARG A 13 27.60 1.78 -13.25
N GLY A 14 26.75 2.67 -12.70
CA GLY A 14 25.49 3.10 -13.34
C GLY A 14 24.27 2.22 -13.01
N GLY A 15 24.40 1.32 -12.01
CA GLY A 15 23.27 0.54 -11.49
C GLY A 15 22.22 1.42 -10.80
N GLY A 16 21.03 0.85 -10.58
CA GLY A 16 19.91 1.55 -9.96
C GLY A 16 18.67 0.67 -9.82
N VAL A 17 17.56 1.32 -9.52
CA VAL A 17 16.25 0.70 -9.35
C VAL A 17 15.33 1.21 -10.45
N ALA A 18 14.60 0.31 -11.08
CA ALA A 18 13.56 0.65 -12.05
C ALA A 18 12.27 -0.13 -11.75
N LEU A 19 11.14 0.33 -12.28
CA LEU A 19 9.90 -0.44 -12.22
C LEU A 19 10.06 -1.72 -13.04
N ALA A 20 9.56 -2.82 -12.52
CA ALA A 20 9.58 -4.12 -13.20
C ALA A 20 8.53 -4.23 -14.33
N ARG A 21 7.52 -3.34 -14.31
CA ARG A 21 6.42 -3.25 -15.28
C ARG A 21 5.93 -1.80 -15.42
N PRO A 22 5.15 -1.44 -16.45
CA PRO A 22 4.63 -0.08 -16.63
C PRO A 22 3.87 0.42 -15.39
N SER A 23 4.00 1.71 -15.04
CA SER A 23 3.31 2.30 -13.88
C SER A 23 1.79 2.23 -13.96
N SER A 24 1.23 2.15 -15.17
CA SER A 24 -0.20 1.94 -15.44
C SER A 24 -0.70 0.54 -15.10
N GLU A 25 0.19 -0.43 -14.86
CA GLU A 25 -0.15 -1.79 -14.48
C GLU A 25 0.07 -2.07 -12.98
N ILE A 26 0.50 -1.05 -12.23
CA ILE A 26 0.81 -1.15 -10.81
C ILE A 26 -0.33 -0.50 -10.02
N SER A 27 -1.22 -1.33 -9.45
CA SER A 27 -2.28 -0.87 -8.55
C SER A 27 -1.70 -0.36 -7.23
N VAL A 28 -2.17 0.79 -6.76
CA VAL A 28 -1.81 1.38 -5.47
C VAL A 28 -2.32 0.48 -4.33
N GLY A 29 -3.54 -0.06 -4.44
CA GLY A 29 -4.08 -0.99 -3.45
C GLY A 29 -3.23 -2.25 -3.28
N ASP A 30 -2.69 -2.79 -4.38
CA ASP A 30 -1.76 -3.93 -4.35
C ASP A 30 -0.44 -3.56 -3.65
N VAL A 31 0.14 -2.40 -3.98
CA VAL A 31 1.36 -1.92 -3.31
C VAL A 31 1.16 -1.78 -1.80
N ILE A 32 0.04 -1.18 -1.37
CA ILE A 32 -0.26 -1.00 0.06
C ILE A 32 -0.39 -2.35 0.78
N ARG A 33 -1.15 -3.29 0.24
CA ARG A 33 -1.33 -4.62 0.86
C ARG A 33 -0.03 -5.40 0.99
N GLN A 34 0.92 -5.19 0.07
CA GLN A 34 2.20 -5.88 0.09
C GLN A 34 3.24 -5.20 1.00
N MET A 35 3.06 -3.92 1.29
CA MET A 35 3.92 -3.18 2.23
C MET A 35 3.44 -3.31 3.67
N GLU A 36 2.13 -3.32 3.89
CA GLU A 36 1.49 -3.40 5.20
C GLU A 36 0.80 -4.77 5.33
N SER A 37 1.42 -5.71 6.03
CA SER A 37 0.98 -7.12 6.08
C SER A 37 -0.46 -7.31 6.58
N ASN A 38 -0.96 -6.43 7.45
CA ASN A 38 -2.33 -6.54 8.00
C ASN A 38 -3.22 -5.30 7.81
N PHE A 39 -2.64 -4.16 7.43
CA PHE A 39 -3.34 -2.87 7.27
C PHE A 39 -4.41 -2.63 8.37
N ASP A 40 -3.98 -2.73 9.63
CA ASP A 40 -4.88 -2.67 10.78
C ASP A 40 -5.21 -1.21 11.11
N PHE A 41 -6.43 -0.78 10.79
CA PHE A 41 -6.95 0.55 11.13
C PHE A 41 -6.99 0.81 12.63
N VAL A 42 -7.20 -0.24 13.40
CA VAL A 42 -7.32 -0.21 14.84
C VAL A 42 -6.63 -1.43 15.42
N GLU A 43 -6.08 -1.29 16.62
CA GLU A 43 -5.36 -2.36 17.31
C GLU A 43 -6.17 -3.66 17.41
N CYS A 44 -7.50 -3.56 17.56
CA CYS A 44 -8.37 -4.71 17.75
C CYS A 44 -8.61 -5.56 16.47
N PHE A 45 -8.01 -5.18 15.35
CA PHE A 45 -7.95 -5.98 14.13
C PHE A 45 -6.81 -6.98 14.14
N SER A 46 -5.72 -6.67 14.84
CA SER A 46 -4.57 -7.57 14.98
C SER A 46 -4.91 -8.72 15.93
N GLU A 47 -5.01 -9.94 15.41
CA GLU A 47 -5.25 -11.12 16.27
C GLU A 47 -4.11 -11.37 17.27
N SER A 48 -2.89 -10.98 16.93
CA SER A 48 -1.70 -11.21 17.76
C SER A 48 -1.52 -10.19 18.88
N THR A 49 -2.05 -8.97 18.73
CA THR A 49 -1.82 -7.87 19.69
C THR A 49 -3.09 -7.30 20.32
N ASN A 50 -4.29 -7.76 19.92
CA ASN A 50 -5.55 -7.18 20.40
C ASN A 50 -5.78 -7.34 21.92
N THR A 51 -5.90 -6.20 22.58
CA THR A 51 -6.16 -6.04 24.02
C THR A 51 -7.50 -5.36 24.30
N CYS A 52 -8.30 -5.07 23.27
CA CYS A 52 -9.58 -4.38 23.42
C CYS A 52 -10.60 -5.24 24.20
N PRO A 53 -11.05 -4.78 25.39
CA PRO A 53 -11.83 -5.59 26.33
C PRO A 53 -13.24 -5.91 25.84
N ILE A 54 -13.75 -5.12 24.88
CA ILE A 54 -15.09 -5.26 24.33
C ILE A 54 -15.12 -5.95 22.96
N THR A 55 -13.98 -6.39 22.41
CA THR A 55 -13.87 -6.93 21.03
C THR A 55 -14.98 -7.92 20.67
N LYS A 56 -15.35 -8.82 21.59
CA LYS A 56 -16.34 -9.88 21.36
C LYS A 56 -17.77 -9.37 21.16
N VAL A 57 -18.08 -8.17 21.63
CA VAL A 57 -19.42 -7.55 21.60
C VAL A 57 -19.43 -6.16 20.97
N CYS A 58 -18.30 -5.73 20.40
CA CYS A 58 -18.11 -4.40 19.84
C CYS A 58 -18.84 -4.27 18.50
N GLY A 59 -19.98 -3.58 18.49
CA GLY A 59 -20.72 -3.27 17.25
C GLY A 59 -19.94 -2.42 16.24
N LEU A 60 -18.95 -1.65 16.69
CA LEU A 60 -18.11 -0.81 15.84
C LEU A 60 -17.13 -1.64 14.99
N LYS A 61 -16.68 -2.80 15.47
CA LYS A 61 -15.67 -3.64 14.79
C LYS A 61 -16.08 -3.99 13.36
N SER A 62 -17.35 -4.37 13.16
CA SER A 62 -17.88 -4.71 11.84
C SER A 62 -17.90 -3.51 10.89
N ALA A 63 -18.35 -2.34 11.37
CA ALA A 63 -18.38 -1.12 10.57
C ALA A 63 -16.97 -0.68 10.13
N LEU A 64 -15.98 -0.78 11.02
CA LEU A 64 -14.59 -0.46 10.69
C LEU A 64 -13.99 -1.48 9.70
N LEU A 65 -14.32 -2.77 9.81
CA LEU A 65 -13.86 -3.79 8.86
C LEU A 65 -14.42 -3.52 7.45
N GLN A 66 -15.69 -3.12 7.37
CA GLN A 66 -16.31 -2.71 6.10
C GLN A 66 -15.63 -1.46 5.53
N ALA A 67 -15.38 -0.45 6.37
CA ALA A 67 -14.68 0.77 5.95
C ALA A 67 -13.27 0.47 5.43
N ARG A 68 -12.52 -0.42 6.10
CA ARG A 68 -11.20 -0.90 5.62
C ARG A 68 -11.30 -1.56 4.25
N GLY A 69 -12.29 -2.44 4.06
CA GLY A 69 -12.54 -3.08 2.76
C GLY A 69 -12.85 -2.07 1.66
N ALA A 70 -13.73 -1.11 1.93
CA ALA A 70 -14.08 -0.05 0.98
C ALA A 70 -12.88 0.84 0.63
N PHE A 71 -12.05 1.18 1.62
CA PHE A 71 -10.82 1.95 1.41
C PHE A 71 -9.86 1.23 0.46
N LEU A 72 -9.57 -0.06 0.71
CA LEU A 72 -8.67 -0.84 -0.13
C LEU A 72 -9.25 -1.03 -1.54
N ALA A 73 -10.56 -1.32 -1.65
CA ALA A 73 -11.23 -1.46 -2.95
C ALA A 73 -11.17 -0.19 -3.79
N ALA A 74 -11.30 0.99 -3.15
CA ALA A 74 -11.14 2.26 -3.86
C ALA A 74 -9.72 2.45 -4.42
N LEU A 75 -8.70 1.96 -3.73
CA LEU A 75 -7.31 2.04 -4.16
C LEU A 75 -6.92 0.96 -5.18
N ASP A 76 -7.71 -0.09 -5.32
CA ASP A 76 -7.47 -1.15 -6.31
C ASP A 76 -7.56 -0.64 -7.74
N SER A 77 -8.47 0.31 -7.98
CA SER A 77 -8.65 0.97 -9.28
C SER A 77 -7.67 2.11 -9.57
N VAL A 78 -6.82 2.50 -8.62
CA VAL A 78 -5.86 3.58 -8.78
C VAL A 78 -4.50 2.99 -9.13
N THR A 79 -3.86 3.49 -10.18
CA THR A 79 -2.53 3.04 -10.62
C THR A 79 -1.44 4.01 -10.20
N LEU A 80 -0.18 3.54 -10.20
CA LEU A 80 0.97 4.42 -9.98
C LEU A 80 1.07 5.52 -11.04
N ALA A 81 0.59 5.27 -12.27
CA ALA A 81 0.52 6.29 -13.31
C ALA A 81 -0.43 7.44 -12.93
N ASP A 82 -1.60 7.13 -12.35
CA ASP A 82 -2.62 8.12 -11.99
C ASP A 82 -2.12 9.08 -10.90
N VAL A 83 -1.36 8.57 -9.93
CA VAL A 83 -0.85 9.37 -8.80
C VAL A 83 0.50 10.05 -9.08
N THR A 84 1.11 9.81 -10.25
CA THR A 84 2.41 10.40 -10.63
C THR A 84 2.33 11.33 -11.86
N VAL A 85 1.14 11.77 -12.23
CA VAL A 85 0.91 12.70 -13.36
C VAL A 85 1.73 13.98 -13.28
N ASN A 86 2.01 14.47 -12.06
CA ASN A 86 2.81 15.66 -11.78
C ASN A 86 4.30 15.34 -11.54
N ARG A 87 4.86 14.38 -12.29
CA ARG A 87 6.23 13.85 -12.12
C ARG A 87 7.30 14.92 -11.86
N ARG A 88 7.28 16.07 -12.55
CA ARG A 88 8.28 17.14 -12.35
C ARG A 88 8.22 17.73 -10.94
N ALA A 89 7.03 18.04 -10.45
CA ALA A 89 6.84 18.58 -9.11
C ALA A 89 7.20 17.53 -8.04
N LEU A 90 6.79 16.28 -8.25
CA LEU A 90 7.16 15.17 -7.36
C LEU A 90 8.68 14.98 -7.30
N ALA A 91 9.37 14.98 -8.44
CA ALA A 91 10.82 14.83 -8.48
C ALA A 91 11.53 15.95 -7.71
N GLN A 92 11.07 17.20 -7.81
CA GLN A 92 11.66 18.31 -7.06
C GLN A 92 11.52 18.15 -5.55
N LEU A 93 10.38 17.63 -5.07
CA LEU A 93 10.12 17.47 -3.64
C LEU A 93 10.78 16.21 -3.04
N LEU A 94 10.90 15.15 -3.83
CA LEU A 94 11.44 13.85 -3.39
C LEU A 94 12.95 13.70 -3.58
N SER A 95 13.62 14.68 -4.20
CA SER A 95 15.08 14.67 -4.37
C SER A 95 15.86 15.29 -3.20
N ASN A 96 15.17 15.57 -2.08
CA ASN A 96 15.75 16.03 -0.81
C ASN A 96 15.90 14.85 0.16
#